data_AF-A0A8E0RXA3-F1
#
_entry.id   AF-A0A8E0RXA3-F1
#
_cell.length_a   1.000
_cell.length_b   1.000
_cell.length_c   1.000
_cell.angle_alpha   90.00
_cell.angle_beta   90.00
_cell.angle_gamma   90.00
#
_symmetry.space_group_name_H-M   'P 1'
#
loop_
_entity.id
_entity.type
_entity.pdbx_description
1 polymer ?
#
loop_
_entity_poly.entity_id
_entity_poly.type
_entity_poly.pdbx_seq_one_letter_code
_entity_poly.pdbx_strand_id
1 'polypeptide(L)'
;FTAVAWDPPGQGLSILPEERSWKTPGRLEQDARIGLQLMRQLNMVPFSILGWAEGVLTALLTFSKCLPDETRKVVMWANEGAVPCSVPMTVPVTGFGALEPYRKLSKWPIAARGPLEAIYGSNQLKRQWLDYLEAKRMGVIQKNIAGSNILSRINENLDPRSKHTKLLLMRAPGRENTEDWLTYTLSTLEQARIINWMNQETMQTEEFHYCWGPHRANPRKFQTFTETFLCHEESLQDKY
;
A
#
# COMPACT_ATOMS: atom_id res chain seq x y z
N PHE A 1 12.22 -5.14 16.15
CA PHE A 1 12.25 -4.05 15.17
C PHE A 1 12.07 -2.71 15.87
N THR A 2 12.61 -1.62 15.33
CA THR A 2 12.14 -0.27 15.67
C THR A 2 11.17 0.15 14.58
N ALA A 3 9.89 0.25 14.93
CA ALA A 3 8.83 0.55 13.96
C ALA A 3 8.53 2.06 13.96
N VAL A 4 8.47 2.65 12.77
CA VAL A 4 8.04 4.03 12.55
C VAL A 4 6.80 4.00 11.68
N ALA A 5 5.68 4.47 12.23
CA ALA A 5 4.51 4.86 11.46
C ALA A 5 4.50 6.39 11.40
N TRP A 6 4.19 6.94 10.23
CA TRP A 6 4.20 8.38 10.03
C TRP A 6 2.93 8.81 9.29
N ASP A 7 2.49 10.02 9.60
CA ASP A 7 1.37 10.66 8.92
C ASP A 7 1.92 11.53 7.78
N PRO A 8 1.62 11.22 6.50
CA PRO A 8 2.01 12.08 5.39
C PRO A 8 1.46 13.51 5.55
N PRO A 9 2.10 14.54 4.96
CA PRO A 9 1.65 15.91 5.13
C PRO A 9 0.19 16.10 4.69
N GLY A 10 -0.66 16.62 5.57
CA GLY A 10 -2.10 16.79 5.36
C GLY A 10 -2.94 15.52 5.65
N GLN A 11 -2.34 14.49 6.25
CA GLN A 11 -3.01 13.30 6.77
C GLN A 11 -2.72 13.17 8.28
N GLY A 12 -3.55 12.40 8.98
CA GLY A 12 -3.46 12.16 10.41
C GLY A 12 -3.30 13.44 11.21
N LEU A 13 -2.28 13.49 12.05
CA LEU A 13 -1.92 14.65 12.87
C LEU A 13 -0.92 15.59 12.18
N SER A 14 -0.41 15.24 10.99
CA SER A 14 0.46 16.11 10.17
C SER A 14 -0.34 17.18 9.42
N ILE A 15 -1.14 17.96 10.15
CA ILE A 15 -2.02 18.99 9.59
C ILE A 15 -1.17 20.16 9.07
N LEU A 16 -1.36 20.50 7.80
CA LEU A 16 -0.69 21.63 7.15
C LEU A 16 -1.54 22.91 7.25
N PRO A 17 -0.91 24.10 7.20
CA PRO A 17 -1.64 25.38 7.10
C PRO A 17 -2.54 25.45 5.86
N GLU A 18 -2.12 24.83 4.76
CA GLU A 18 -2.89 24.71 3.52
C GLU A 18 -3.44 23.30 3.36
N GLU A 19 -4.69 23.18 2.90
CA GLU A 19 -5.33 21.87 2.70
C GLU A 19 -4.63 21.08 1.58
N ARG A 20 -4.13 19.88 1.93
CA ARG A 20 -3.58 18.93 0.96
C ARG A 20 -4.70 18.43 0.03
N SER A 21 -4.51 18.58 -1.28
CA SER A 21 -5.40 17.99 -2.29
C SER A 21 -4.72 16.86 -3.07
N TRP A 22 -5.41 15.73 -3.19
CA TRP A 22 -5.08 14.58 -4.03
C TRP A 22 -5.18 14.89 -5.53
N LYS A 23 -5.88 15.96 -5.90
CA LYS A 23 -5.96 16.44 -7.30
C LYS A 23 -4.70 17.16 -7.75
N THR A 24 -3.75 17.44 -6.84
CA THR A 24 -2.40 17.87 -7.23
C THR A 24 -1.59 16.65 -7.71
N PRO A 25 -1.00 16.66 -8.91
CA PRO A 25 -0.15 15.56 -9.38
C PRO A 25 1.11 15.38 -8.51
N GLY A 26 1.70 14.18 -8.52
CA GLY A 26 2.98 13.91 -7.85
C GLY A 26 2.93 13.83 -6.31
N ARG A 27 1.74 13.74 -5.71
CA ARG A 27 1.57 13.67 -4.25
C ARG A 27 2.28 12.47 -3.62
N LEU A 28 2.22 11.29 -4.24
CA LEU A 28 2.89 10.09 -3.73
C LEU A 28 4.42 10.18 -3.87
N GLU A 29 4.93 10.86 -4.90
CA GLU A 29 6.37 11.12 -5.04
C GLU A 29 6.88 12.08 -3.96
N GLN A 30 6.09 13.09 -3.63
CA GLN A 30 6.37 14.03 -2.55
C GLN A 30 6.36 13.30 -1.20
N ASP A 31 5.37 12.44 -0.94
CA ASP A 31 5.32 11.65 0.29
C ASP A 31 6.52 10.71 0.40
N ALA A 32 6.91 10.05 -0.69
CA ALA A 32 8.09 9.19 -0.72
C ALA A 32 9.38 9.96 -0.39
N ARG A 33 9.52 11.18 -0.95
CA ARG A 33 10.68 12.05 -0.67
C ARG A 33 10.72 12.46 0.79
N ILE A 34 9.58 12.86 1.37
CA ILE A 34 9.51 13.30 2.77
C ILE A 34 9.71 12.11 3.72
N GLY A 35 9.12 10.96 3.44
CA GLY A 35 9.31 9.74 4.24
C GLY A 35 10.76 9.28 4.25
N LEU A 36 11.46 9.32 3.11
CA LEU A 36 12.90 9.03 3.05
C LEU A 36 13.72 10.04 3.88
N GLN A 37 13.40 11.34 3.76
CA GLN A 37 14.07 12.38 4.54
C GLN A 37 13.85 12.20 6.04
N LEU A 38 12.64 11.83 6.46
CA LEU A 38 12.31 11.51 7.86
C LEU A 38 13.22 10.39 8.38
N MET A 39 13.32 9.26 7.66
CA MET A 39 14.15 8.13 8.08
C MET A 39 15.64 8.50 8.17
N ARG A 40 16.15 9.32 7.24
CA ARG A 40 17.51 9.86 7.29
C ARG A 40 17.72 10.80 8.49
N GLN A 41 16.77 11.70 8.76
CA GLN A 41 16.84 12.62 9.90
C GLN A 41 16.78 11.91 11.25
N LEU A 42 16.03 10.81 11.34
CA LEU A 42 15.99 9.96 12.51
C LEU A 42 17.23 9.07 12.67
N ASN A 43 18.19 9.13 11.73
CA ASN A 43 19.36 8.24 11.65
C ASN A 43 18.98 6.75 11.63
N MET A 44 17.86 6.42 10.97
CA MET A 44 17.32 5.06 10.87
C MET A 44 17.56 4.45 9.49
N VAL A 45 18.80 4.57 9.00
CA VAL A 45 19.24 3.97 7.74
C VAL A 45 20.29 2.90 8.06
N PRO A 46 20.19 1.66 7.52
CA PRO A 46 19.16 1.19 6.59
C PRO A 46 17.87 0.70 7.25
N PHE A 47 16.75 0.79 6.53
CA PHE A 47 15.41 0.41 6.99
C PHE A 47 14.66 -0.50 6.02
N SER A 48 13.59 -1.13 6.50
CA SER A 48 12.61 -1.82 5.65
C SER A 48 11.34 -0.97 5.51
N ILE A 49 10.65 -1.10 4.39
CA ILE A 49 9.47 -0.28 4.05
C ILE A 49 8.24 -1.17 4.00
N LEU A 50 7.17 -0.76 4.68
CA LEU A 50 5.86 -1.42 4.62
C LEU A 50 4.85 -0.44 3.98
N GLY A 51 4.23 -0.85 2.87
CA GLY A 51 3.30 -0.04 2.10
C GLY A 51 1.92 -0.67 1.98
N TRP A 52 0.88 0.05 2.41
CA TRP A 52 -0.52 -0.37 2.33
C TRP A 52 -1.33 0.57 1.43
N ALA A 53 -2.15 0.02 0.53
CA ALA A 53 -2.99 0.81 -0.38
C ALA A 53 -2.14 1.80 -1.19
N GLU A 54 -2.42 3.11 -1.15
CA GLU A 54 -1.59 4.14 -1.80
C GLU A 54 -0.13 4.18 -1.25
N GLY A 55 0.06 3.66 -0.03
CA GLY A 55 1.37 3.43 0.55
C GLY A 55 2.21 2.41 -0.20
N VAL A 56 1.62 1.53 -1.02
CA VAL A 56 2.36 0.61 -1.91
C VAL A 56 3.18 1.40 -2.94
N LEU A 57 2.53 2.34 -3.63
CA LEU A 57 3.18 3.19 -4.61
C LEU A 57 4.18 4.14 -3.94
N THR A 58 3.83 4.69 -2.78
CA THR A 58 4.76 5.50 -1.97
C THR A 58 6.00 4.70 -1.57
N ALA A 59 5.84 3.43 -1.18
CA ALA A 59 6.95 2.56 -0.80
C ALA A 59 7.88 2.27 -1.98
N LEU A 60 7.35 2.00 -3.17
CA LEU A 60 8.15 1.80 -4.38
C LEU A 60 8.88 3.08 -4.81
N LEU A 61 8.19 4.21 -4.77
CA LEU A 61 8.79 5.51 -5.04
C LEU A 61 9.88 5.84 -4.02
N THR A 62 9.70 5.47 -2.75
CA THR A 62 10.73 5.62 -1.71
C THR A 62 11.93 4.74 -2.02
N PHE A 63 11.70 3.44 -2.28
CA PHE A 63 12.74 2.47 -2.64
C PHE A 63 13.54 2.93 -3.86
N SER A 64 12.88 3.38 -4.93
CA SER A 64 13.53 3.90 -6.15
C SER A 64 14.33 5.19 -5.96
N LYS A 65 14.17 5.89 -4.82
CA LYS A 65 14.92 7.11 -4.48
C LYS A 65 16.03 6.86 -3.47
N CYS A 66 16.08 5.67 -2.87
CA CYS A 66 17.13 5.27 -1.96
C CYS A 66 18.42 4.99 -2.72
N LEU A 67 19.55 5.08 -2.02
CA LEU A 67 20.78 4.40 -2.43
C LEU A 67 20.64 2.90 -2.10
N PRO A 68 21.37 2.00 -2.82
CA PRO A 68 21.21 0.56 -2.67
C PRO A 68 21.29 0.04 -1.22
N ASP A 69 22.16 0.66 -0.41
CA ASP A 69 22.43 0.29 0.96
C ASP A 69 21.52 0.97 1.99
N GLU A 70 20.58 1.84 1.59
CA GLU A 70 19.67 2.51 2.53
C GLU A 70 18.42 1.70 2.84
N THR A 71 18.12 0.67 2.04
CA THR A 71 16.92 -0.16 2.19
C THR A 71 17.23 -1.63 2.26
N ARG A 72 16.61 -2.31 3.23
CA ARG A 72 16.74 -3.76 3.44
C ARG A 72 15.70 -4.51 2.60
N LYS A 73 14.41 -4.32 2.89
CA LYS A 73 13.30 -5.00 2.21
C LYS A 73 12.07 -4.11 2.09
N VAL A 74 11.19 -4.43 1.15
CA VAL A 74 9.92 -3.74 0.93
C VAL A 74 8.78 -4.76 0.95
N VAL A 75 7.76 -4.51 1.77
CA VAL A 75 6.54 -5.31 1.86
C VAL A 75 5.36 -4.43 1.46
N MET A 76 4.56 -4.91 0.51
CA MET A 76 3.47 -4.17 -0.10
C MET A 76 2.21 -5.01 -0.08
N TRP A 77 1.06 -4.43 0.22
CA TRP A 77 -0.22 -5.15 0.16
C TRP A 77 -1.41 -4.27 -0.15
N ALA A 78 -2.47 -4.91 -0.67
CA ALA A 78 -3.76 -4.30 -0.94
C ALA A 78 -3.68 -3.06 -1.86
N ASN A 79 -2.81 -3.10 -2.88
CA ASN A 79 -2.82 -2.10 -3.95
C ASN A 79 -4.16 -2.18 -4.70
N GLU A 80 -4.98 -1.13 -4.57
CA GLU A 80 -6.29 -1.01 -5.24
C GLU A 80 -7.31 -2.15 -4.97
N GLY A 81 -7.27 -2.78 -3.81
CA GLY A 81 -8.25 -3.82 -3.47
C GLY A 81 -8.30 -4.15 -1.97
N ALA A 82 -9.49 -4.53 -1.51
CA ALA A 82 -9.70 -5.08 -0.19
C ALA A 82 -9.68 -6.63 -0.26
N VAL A 83 -9.41 -7.30 0.86
CA VAL A 83 -9.38 -8.76 0.96
C VAL A 83 -10.58 -9.24 1.79
N PRO A 84 -11.22 -10.37 1.45
CA PRO A 84 -12.30 -10.92 2.28
C PRO A 84 -11.88 -11.08 3.76
N CYS A 85 -12.74 -10.76 4.73
CA CYS A 85 -12.48 -11.03 6.16
C CYS A 85 -13.76 -10.94 6.99
N SER A 86 -13.70 -11.33 8.27
CA SER A 86 -14.83 -11.30 9.21
C SER A 86 -15.36 -9.91 9.61
N VAL A 87 -14.75 -8.81 9.14
CA VAL A 87 -15.30 -7.45 9.28
C VAL A 87 -16.14 -7.13 8.04
N PRO A 88 -17.45 -6.88 8.16
CA PRO A 88 -18.32 -6.67 7.01
C PRO A 88 -17.98 -5.39 6.23
N MET A 89 -17.90 -5.50 4.90
CA MET A 89 -17.94 -4.37 3.97
C MET A 89 -18.89 -4.73 2.83
N THR A 90 -20.01 -4.03 2.71
CA THR A 90 -21.15 -4.40 1.84
C THR A 90 -21.00 -3.99 0.38
N VAL A 91 -19.78 -3.73 -0.13
CA VAL A 91 -19.57 -3.07 -1.42
C VAL A 91 -18.31 -3.56 -2.14
N PRO A 92 -18.31 -3.69 -3.50
CA PRO A 92 -17.12 -3.95 -4.31
C PRO A 92 -15.98 -2.96 -4.05
N VAL A 93 -14.74 -3.44 -4.08
CA VAL A 93 -13.52 -2.69 -3.68
C VAL A 93 -12.47 -2.59 -4.80
N THR A 94 -12.80 -3.05 -6.01
CA THR A 94 -11.92 -3.10 -7.17
C THR A 94 -12.50 -2.42 -8.42
N GLY A 95 -11.69 -1.64 -9.14
CA GLY A 95 -12.07 -0.95 -10.39
C GLY A 95 -12.57 0.49 -10.22
N PHE A 96 -12.71 1.23 -11.34
CA PHE A 96 -13.06 2.66 -11.35
C PHE A 96 -14.38 2.98 -10.62
N GLY A 97 -15.34 2.06 -10.66
CA GLY A 97 -16.65 2.21 -10.00
C GLY A 97 -16.70 1.69 -8.56
N ALA A 98 -15.68 0.98 -8.06
CA ALA A 98 -15.75 0.32 -6.76
C ALA A 98 -15.85 1.30 -5.59
N LEU A 99 -15.29 2.49 -5.72
CA LEU A 99 -15.36 3.47 -4.65
C LEU A 99 -16.61 4.35 -4.70
N GLU A 100 -17.41 4.28 -5.77
CA GLU A 100 -18.62 5.10 -5.92
C GLU A 100 -19.68 4.81 -4.83
N PRO A 101 -19.92 3.57 -4.40
CA PRO A 101 -20.87 3.35 -3.30
C PRO A 101 -20.32 3.84 -1.94
N TYR A 102 -19.00 4.06 -1.84
CA TYR A 102 -18.35 4.73 -0.71
C TYR A 102 -18.34 6.26 -0.84
N ARG A 103 -18.88 6.87 -1.90
CA ARG A 103 -18.93 8.34 -2.05
C ARG A 103 -19.61 9.04 -0.87
N LYS A 104 -20.67 8.43 -0.34
CA LYS A 104 -21.39 8.95 0.83
C LYS A 104 -20.84 8.30 2.09
N LEU A 105 -20.18 9.08 2.95
CA LEU A 105 -19.66 8.60 4.25
C LEU A 105 -20.74 7.95 5.12
N SER A 106 -22.00 8.39 5.02
CA SER A 106 -23.11 7.79 5.77
C SER A 106 -23.38 6.33 5.42
N LYS A 107 -22.88 5.85 4.26
CA LYS A 107 -22.97 4.45 3.84
C LYS A 107 -21.81 3.59 4.35
N TRP A 108 -20.79 4.20 4.95
CA TRP A 108 -19.64 3.46 5.45
C TRP A 108 -20.00 2.69 6.72
N PRO A 109 -19.46 1.48 6.91
CA PRO A 109 -19.49 0.82 8.21
C PRO A 109 -18.93 1.75 9.29
N ILE A 110 -19.60 1.81 10.44
CA ILE A 110 -19.18 2.66 11.57
C ILE A 110 -17.75 2.30 12.00
N ALA A 111 -17.40 1.02 11.97
CA ALA A 111 -16.05 0.54 12.30
C ALA A 111 -14.94 1.09 11.37
N ALA A 112 -15.28 1.52 10.15
CA ALA A 112 -14.35 2.15 9.22
C ALA A 112 -14.38 3.68 9.33
N ARG A 113 -15.58 4.28 9.46
CA ARG A 113 -15.77 5.74 9.49
C ARG A 113 -15.42 6.39 10.83
N GLY A 114 -15.83 5.79 11.94
CA GLY A 114 -15.71 6.36 13.29
C GLY A 114 -14.30 6.81 13.66
N PRO A 115 -13.25 5.96 13.47
CA PRO A 115 -11.87 6.36 13.75
C PRO A 115 -11.38 7.54 12.91
N LEU A 116 -11.81 7.65 11.65
CA LEU A 116 -11.41 8.76 10.77
C LEU A 116 -12.15 10.06 11.14
N GLU A 117 -13.42 9.97 11.53
CA GLU A 117 -14.17 11.13 12.03
C GLU A 117 -13.63 11.65 13.35
N ALA A 118 -13.10 10.78 14.21
CA ALA A 118 -12.45 11.21 15.45
C ALA A 118 -11.17 12.04 15.19
N ILE A 119 -10.48 11.79 14.08
CA ILE A 119 -9.24 12.51 13.71
C ILE A 119 -9.57 13.81 12.97
N TYR A 120 -10.40 13.74 11.92
CA TYR A 120 -10.61 14.87 11.00
C TYR A 120 -11.91 15.64 11.28
N GLY A 121 -12.86 15.06 12.00
CA GLY A 121 -14.24 15.52 12.02
C GLY A 121 -14.97 15.21 10.70
N SER A 122 -16.31 15.06 10.78
CA SER A 122 -17.12 14.61 9.65
C SER A 122 -17.04 15.51 8.42
N ASN A 123 -16.93 16.84 8.60
CA ASN A 123 -16.89 17.80 7.48
C ASN A 123 -15.56 17.74 6.70
N GLN A 124 -14.42 17.70 7.40
CA GLN A 124 -13.13 17.59 6.74
C GLN A 124 -12.96 16.22 6.10
N LEU A 125 -13.33 15.14 6.80
CA LEU A 125 -13.28 13.79 6.24
C LEU A 125 -14.09 13.70 4.94
N LYS A 126 -15.29 14.28 4.91
CA LYS A 126 -16.13 14.30 3.71
C LYS A 126 -15.46 15.03 2.55
N ARG A 127 -14.86 16.20 2.79
CA ARG A 127 -14.16 16.97 1.76
C ARG A 127 -12.95 16.23 1.23
N GLN A 128 -12.08 15.73 2.11
CA GLN A 128 -10.87 14.99 1.73
C GLN A 128 -11.21 13.70 0.99
N TRP A 129 -12.26 12.99 1.41
CA TRP A 129 -12.71 11.78 0.73
C TRP A 129 -13.21 12.07 -0.69
N LEU A 130 -14.01 13.13 -0.88
CA LEU A 130 -14.47 13.53 -2.22
C LEU A 130 -13.31 13.95 -3.11
N ASP A 131 -12.35 14.71 -2.57
CA ASP A 131 -11.13 15.12 -3.28
C ASP A 131 -10.29 13.90 -3.71
N TYR A 132 -10.11 12.91 -2.83
CA TYR A 132 -9.46 11.64 -3.14
C TYR A 132 -10.20 10.85 -4.24
N LEU A 133 -11.53 10.72 -4.15
CA LEU A 133 -12.33 10.02 -5.15
C LEU A 133 -12.25 10.68 -6.53
N GLU A 134 -12.32 12.01 -6.58
CA GLU A 134 -12.17 12.76 -7.83
C GLU A 134 -10.78 12.56 -8.43
N ALA A 135 -9.73 12.61 -7.60
CA ALA A 135 -8.36 12.36 -8.04
C ALA A 135 -8.15 10.94 -8.58
N LYS A 136 -8.70 9.92 -7.89
CA LYS A 136 -8.74 8.52 -8.36
C LYS A 136 -9.45 8.43 -9.72
N ARG A 137 -10.64 9.00 -9.84
CA ARG A 137 -11.44 8.98 -11.08
C ARG A 137 -10.71 9.64 -12.24
N MET A 138 -10.00 10.72 -11.99
CA MET A 138 -9.21 11.45 -12.99
C MET A 138 -7.85 10.78 -13.29
N GLY A 139 -7.49 9.70 -12.60
CA GLY A 139 -6.18 9.05 -12.73
C GLY A 139 -5.01 9.90 -12.24
N VAL A 140 -5.27 10.98 -11.49
CA VAL A 140 -4.23 11.95 -11.09
C VAL A 140 -3.26 11.37 -10.06
N ILE A 141 -3.74 10.46 -9.20
CA ILE A 141 -2.89 9.83 -8.18
C ILE A 141 -1.74 9.03 -8.80
N GLN A 142 -2.01 8.36 -9.92
CA GLN A 142 -1.02 7.58 -10.67
C GLN A 142 -0.32 8.41 -11.76
N LYS A 143 -0.78 9.65 -12.01
CA LYS A 143 -0.21 10.54 -13.01
C LYS A 143 1.24 10.85 -12.64
N ASN A 144 2.15 10.50 -13.54
CA ASN A 144 3.62 10.53 -13.46
C ASN A 144 4.29 9.25 -12.94
N ILE A 145 3.59 8.37 -12.21
CA ILE A 145 4.20 7.10 -11.74
C ILE A 145 4.54 6.20 -12.93
N ALA A 146 3.62 6.06 -13.88
CA ALA A 146 3.84 5.29 -15.12
C ALA A 146 4.92 5.89 -16.05
N GLY A 147 5.25 7.18 -15.91
CA GLY A 147 6.26 7.87 -16.73
C GLY A 147 7.62 8.05 -16.05
N SER A 148 7.78 7.60 -14.80
CA SER A 148 8.89 8.02 -13.91
C SER A 148 10.19 7.21 -14.04
N ASN A 149 10.34 6.35 -15.05
CA ASN A 149 11.45 5.37 -15.14
C ASN A 149 11.62 4.55 -13.84
N ILE A 150 10.52 4.32 -13.10
CA ILE A 150 10.55 3.67 -11.78
C ILE A 150 11.25 2.31 -11.85
N LEU A 151 11.05 1.55 -12.93
CA LEU A 151 11.69 0.24 -13.12
C LEU A 151 13.21 0.34 -13.21
N SER A 152 13.75 1.34 -13.94
CA SER A 152 15.21 1.57 -14.01
C SER A 152 15.78 1.84 -12.62
N ARG A 153 15.13 2.72 -11.86
CA ARG A 153 15.56 3.11 -10.51
C ARG A 153 15.39 2.00 -9.47
N ILE A 154 14.36 1.17 -9.63
CA ILE A 154 14.20 -0.05 -8.84
C ILE A 154 15.38 -0.99 -9.15
N ASN A 155 15.68 -1.23 -10.43
CA ASN A 155 16.80 -2.09 -10.85
C ASN A 155 18.15 -1.59 -10.33
N GLU A 156 18.38 -0.27 -10.30
CA GLU A 156 19.60 0.33 -9.69
C GLU A 156 19.75 0.00 -8.20
N ASN A 157 18.64 -0.21 -7.48
CA ASN A 157 18.61 -0.56 -6.05
C ASN A 157 18.59 -2.07 -5.78
N LEU A 158 18.53 -2.88 -6.83
CA LEU A 158 18.56 -4.34 -6.78
C LEU A 158 19.97 -4.81 -7.14
N ASP A 159 20.53 -5.75 -6.38
CA ASP A 159 21.84 -6.32 -6.70
C ASP A 159 21.66 -7.39 -7.79
N PRO A 160 22.18 -7.21 -9.02
CA PRO A 160 22.01 -8.18 -10.10
C PRO A 160 22.65 -9.54 -9.81
N ARG A 161 23.51 -9.66 -8.80
CA ARG A 161 24.14 -10.92 -8.39
C ARG A 161 23.39 -11.62 -7.25
N SER A 162 22.46 -10.92 -6.60
CA SER A 162 21.69 -11.45 -5.48
C SER A 162 20.40 -12.11 -5.97
N LYS A 163 20.11 -13.30 -5.43
CA LYS A 163 18.82 -13.99 -5.59
C LYS A 163 17.87 -13.74 -4.41
N HIS A 164 18.29 -12.95 -3.43
CA HIS A 164 17.51 -12.69 -2.22
C HIS A 164 16.29 -11.85 -2.54
N THR A 165 15.14 -12.27 -2.02
CA THR A 165 13.91 -11.49 -2.22
C THR A 165 13.97 -10.20 -1.41
N LYS A 166 13.95 -9.07 -2.11
CA LYS A 166 13.94 -7.71 -1.55
C LYS A 166 12.55 -7.08 -1.57
N LEU A 167 11.73 -7.42 -2.56
CA LEU A 167 10.38 -6.87 -2.75
C LEU A 167 9.33 -7.97 -2.57
N LEU A 168 8.33 -7.74 -1.74
CA LEU A 168 7.21 -8.65 -1.53
C LEU A 168 5.90 -7.91 -1.77
N LEU A 169 5.09 -8.39 -2.72
CA LEU A 169 3.74 -7.93 -2.98
C LEU A 169 2.73 -9.00 -2.55
N MET A 170 1.83 -8.64 -1.64
CA MET A 170 0.71 -9.46 -1.17
C MET A 170 -0.56 -8.93 -1.83
N ARG A 171 -0.96 -9.53 -2.94
CA ARG A 171 -2.15 -9.09 -3.69
C ARG A 171 -3.43 -9.74 -3.16
N ALA A 172 -4.55 -9.08 -3.43
CA ALA A 172 -5.86 -9.66 -3.19
C ALA A 172 -6.11 -10.87 -4.12
N PRO A 173 -6.79 -11.93 -3.66
CA PRO A 173 -7.10 -13.08 -4.48
C PRO A 173 -8.06 -12.72 -5.62
N GLY A 174 -7.98 -13.47 -6.73
CA GLY A 174 -8.86 -13.30 -7.90
C GLY A 174 -8.44 -12.22 -8.90
N ARG A 175 -7.20 -11.69 -8.80
CA ARG A 175 -6.57 -10.91 -9.88
C ARG A 175 -5.44 -11.69 -10.54
N GLU A 176 -5.41 -11.71 -11.86
CA GLU A 176 -4.30 -12.30 -12.63
C GLU A 176 -3.04 -11.41 -12.60
N ASN A 177 -1.87 -11.97 -12.93
CA ASN A 177 -0.61 -11.22 -12.96
C ASN A 177 -0.62 -10.07 -13.99
N THR A 178 -1.45 -10.19 -15.02
CA THR A 178 -1.56 -9.31 -16.19
C THR A 178 -2.60 -8.20 -16.03
N GLU A 179 -3.44 -8.27 -15.00
CA GLU A 179 -4.58 -7.35 -14.83
C GLU A 179 -4.22 -6.03 -14.17
N ASP A 180 -3.03 -5.92 -13.57
CA ASP A 180 -2.53 -4.66 -13.01
C ASP A 180 -1.04 -4.44 -13.32
N TRP A 181 -0.71 -3.20 -13.69
CA TRP A 181 0.63 -2.83 -14.16
C TRP A 181 1.71 -3.07 -13.10
N LEU A 182 1.35 -2.97 -11.82
CA LEU A 182 2.29 -3.11 -10.72
C LEU A 182 2.73 -4.57 -10.57
N THR A 183 1.76 -5.49 -10.53
CA THR A 183 1.97 -6.92 -10.48
C THR A 183 2.78 -7.37 -11.68
N TYR A 184 2.43 -6.91 -12.89
CA TYR A 184 3.23 -7.17 -14.09
C TYR A 184 4.67 -6.68 -13.92
N THR A 185 4.86 -5.41 -13.53
CA THR A 185 6.19 -4.81 -13.36
C THR A 185 7.05 -5.61 -12.37
N LEU A 186 6.51 -5.91 -11.19
CA LEU A 186 7.25 -6.66 -10.17
C LEU A 186 7.50 -8.12 -10.59
N SER A 187 6.63 -8.73 -11.40
CA SER A 187 6.81 -10.12 -11.85
C SER A 187 8.02 -10.30 -12.77
N THR A 188 8.52 -9.22 -13.37
CA THR A 188 9.73 -9.23 -14.20
C THR A 188 11.03 -9.15 -13.39
N LEU A 189 10.96 -8.95 -12.08
CA LEU A 189 12.12 -8.76 -11.20
C LEU A 189 12.44 -10.04 -10.42
N GLU A 190 13.66 -10.58 -10.58
CA GLU A 190 14.08 -11.81 -9.88
C GLU A 190 14.04 -11.70 -8.35
N GLN A 191 14.30 -10.51 -7.81
CA GLN A 191 14.30 -10.22 -6.38
C GLN A 191 12.93 -9.77 -5.85
N ALA A 192 11.88 -9.87 -6.66
CA ALA A 192 10.50 -9.67 -6.25
C ALA A 192 9.74 -10.99 -6.09
N ARG A 193 8.85 -11.04 -5.10
CA ARG A 193 7.90 -12.15 -4.91
C ARG A 193 6.50 -11.58 -4.81
N ILE A 194 5.57 -12.25 -5.49
CA ILE A 194 4.16 -11.89 -5.52
C ILE A 194 3.39 -13.08 -4.97
N ILE A 195 2.59 -12.86 -3.93
CA ILE A 195 1.78 -13.89 -3.32
C ILE A 195 0.32 -13.45 -3.28
N ASN A 196 -0.58 -14.42 -3.43
CA ASN A 196 -1.99 -14.25 -3.11
C ASN A 196 -2.15 -14.36 -1.60
N TRP A 197 -2.53 -13.28 -0.93
CA TRP A 197 -2.94 -13.41 0.46
C TRP A 197 -4.36 -13.95 0.49
N MET A 198 -4.48 -15.25 0.82
CA MET A 198 -5.68 -16.10 0.85
C MET A 198 -5.96 -16.87 -0.45
N ASN A 199 -5.18 -17.93 -0.67
CA ASN A 199 -5.62 -19.07 -1.45
C ASN A 199 -6.15 -20.11 -0.44
N GLN A 200 -7.44 -20.03 -0.08
CA GLN A 200 -8.09 -21.13 0.63
C GLN A 200 -9.33 -21.52 -0.18
N GLU A 201 -9.35 -22.78 -0.59
CA GLU A 201 -10.40 -23.50 -1.32
C GLU A 201 -11.78 -23.51 -0.60
N THR A 202 -11.91 -22.76 0.50
CA THR A 202 -13.04 -22.78 1.43
C THR A 202 -13.79 -21.45 1.51
N MET A 203 -13.85 -20.68 0.42
CA MET A 203 -14.81 -19.56 0.37
C MET A 203 -16.16 -20.10 -0.12
N GLN A 204 -17.00 -20.52 0.83
CA GLN A 204 -18.43 -20.69 0.56
C GLN A 204 -19.00 -19.35 0.07
N THR A 205 -19.78 -19.43 -0.99
CA THR A 205 -20.27 -18.34 -1.85
C THR A 205 -21.30 -17.41 -1.22
N GLU A 206 -21.43 -17.37 0.11
CA GLU A 206 -22.44 -16.58 0.79
C GLU A 206 -21.81 -15.63 1.82
N GLU A 207 -22.10 -14.35 1.60
CA GLU A 207 -21.78 -13.16 2.40
C GLU A 207 -20.48 -12.38 2.07
N PHE A 208 -20.71 -11.20 1.47
CA PHE A 208 -19.77 -10.14 1.11
C PHE A 208 -19.08 -9.50 2.33
N HIS A 209 -18.13 -10.18 2.96
CA HIS A 209 -17.34 -9.58 4.04
C HIS A 209 -15.90 -9.30 3.59
N TYR A 210 -15.52 -8.03 3.45
CA TYR A 210 -14.17 -7.60 3.04
C TYR A 210 -13.55 -6.67 4.10
N CYS A 211 -12.24 -6.77 4.36
CA CYS A 211 -11.46 -5.69 4.99
C CYS A 211 -10.50 -5.07 3.99
N TRP A 212 -10.09 -3.86 4.33
CA TRP A 212 -9.08 -3.11 3.61
C TRP A 212 -7.68 -3.75 3.51
N GLY A 213 -7.42 -4.91 4.13
CA GLY A 213 -6.19 -5.65 3.92
C GLY A 213 -5.86 -6.75 4.95
N PRO A 214 -4.87 -7.61 4.65
CA PRO A 214 -4.47 -8.76 5.47
C PRO A 214 -4.10 -8.42 6.92
N HIS A 215 -3.42 -7.29 7.10
CA HIS A 215 -3.04 -6.72 8.39
C HIS A 215 -4.22 -6.44 9.33
N ARG A 216 -5.46 -6.27 8.81
CA ARG A 216 -6.68 -6.12 9.63
C ARG A 216 -7.49 -7.40 9.72
N ALA A 217 -7.50 -8.23 8.68
CA ALA A 217 -8.21 -9.52 8.68
C ALA A 217 -7.69 -10.47 9.78
N ASN A 218 -6.37 -10.62 9.85
CA ASN A 218 -5.69 -11.46 10.84
C ASN A 218 -4.34 -10.82 11.20
N PRO A 219 -4.34 -9.83 12.11
CA PRO A 219 -3.15 -9.05 12.43
C PRO A 219 -1.98 -9.92 12.92
N ARG A 220 -2.27 -10.96 13.72
CA ARG A 220 -1.25 -11.87 14.26
C ARG A 220 -0.58 -12.67 13.14
N LYS A 221 -1.36 -13.28 12.24
CA LYS A 221 -0.83 -14.03 11.10
C LYS A 221 -0.04 -13.11 10.16
N PHE A 222 -0.57 -11.92 9.88
CA PHE A 222 0.12 -10.92 9.08
C PHE A 222 1.47 -10.54 9.70
N GLN A 223 1.49 -10.17 10.98
CA GLN A 223 2.70 -9.81 11.70
C GLN A 223 3.74 -10.94 11.66
N THR A 224 3.38 -12.16 12.05
CA THR A 224 4.30 -13.30 12.05
C THR A 224 4.90 -13.54 10.66
N PHE A 225 4.07 -13.47 9.61
CA PHE A 225 4.53 -13.64 8.24
C PHE A 225 5.47 -12.52 7.80
N THR A 226 5.08 -11.26 8.01
CA THR A 226 5.88 -10.08 7.66
C THR A 226 7.20 -10.06 8.39
N GLU A 227 7.22 -10.31 9.70
CA GLU A 227 8.45 -10.37 10.49
C GLU A 227 9.38 -11.50 10.01
N THR A 228 8.82 -12.67 9.68
CA THR A 228 9.59 -13.79 9.11
C THR A 228 10.27 -13.35 7.81
N PHE A 229 9.53 -12.72 6.89
CA PHE A 229 10.10 -12.21 5.65
C PHE A 229 11.17 -11.13 5.89
N LEU A 230 10.97 -10.23 6.86
CA LEU A 230 11.91 -9.15 7.15
C LEU A 230 13.22 -9.67 7.78
N CYS A 231 13.18 -10.77 8.55
CA CYS A 231 14.33 -11.31 9.24
C CYS A 231 15.18 -12.31 8.43
N HIS A 232 14.58 -13.05 7.49
CA HIS A 232 15.29 -14.12 6.78
C HIS A 232 15.80 -13.64 5.42
N GLU A 233 17.03 -13.97 5.06
CA GLU A 233 17.57 -13.67 3.71
C GLU A 233 17.07 -14.67 2.65
N GLU A 234 16.62 -15.87 3.05
CA GLU A 234 16.22 -16.93 2.14
C GLU A 234 14.86 -16.72 1.46
N SER A 235 14.70 -17.40 0.32
CA SER A 235 13.49 -17.35 -0.50
C SER A 235 12.30 -17.98 0.24
N LEU A 236 11.12 -17.37 0.14
CA LEU A 236 9.88 -17.88 0.73
C LEU A 236 9.41 -19.24 0.14
N GLN A 237 10.17 -19.86 -0.78
CA GLN A 237 9.75 -21.07 -1.52
C GLN A 237 9.58 -22.32 -0.64
N ASP A 238 10.22 -22.38 0.54
CA ASP A 238 10.25 -23.63 1.32
C ASP A 238 9.27 -23.67 2.52
N LYS A 239 8.43 -22.65 2.71
CA LYS A 239 7.56 -22.58 3.91
C LYS A 239 6.07 -22.28 3.68
N TYR A 240 5.64 -21.85 2.49
CA TYR A 240 4.24 -21.47 2.25
C TYR A 240 3.75 -21.77 0.84
#